data_AF-A0AAV5C2Y4-F1
#
_entry.id   AF-A0AAV5C2Y4-F1
#
_cell.length_a   1.000
_cell.length_b   1.000
_cell.length_c   1.000
_cell.angle_alpha   90.00
_cell.angle_beta   90.00
_cell.angle_gamma   90.00
#
_symmetry.space_group_name_H-M   'P 1'
#
loop_
_entity.id
_entity.type
_entity.pdbx_description
1 polymer ?
#
loop_
_entity_poly.entity_id
_entity_poly.type
_entity_poly.pdbx_seq_one_letter_code
_entity_poly.pdbx_strand_id
1 'polypeptide(L)'
;MSGTEREGIPEGSLELDPAGLPCKLEESFPSVAPECSSAKTQECDTRHAGPSSAKSPHKGSVSARERQDTTCMNAETVAKTPMEETSGHKTGTAGSTGADEDDICNAEYGEQEKRLLQEERPIACGAFKVSDLNDMMTYSSTDAFSHPVEARTTGKNEEYEIIPNLGEIWAVYKNWSTGWTAQDYEKCEYELVEIFGHTESSTEVKLLRKLDGYNVVFMPCKGEESVKTIRKDEYLKFSHQIPCFHLTDENGCKLRGALELDPFSVPKEFLPTSSK
;
A
#
# COMPACT_ATOMS: atom_id res chain seq x y z
N MET A 1 7.32 3.74 -18.37
CA MET A 1 8.68 4.03 -18.87
C MET A 1 8.83 3.34 -20.21
N SER A 2 9.24 4.02 -21.28
CA SER A 2 9.44 3.42 -22.60
C SER A 2 10.89 3.63 -23.03
N GLY A 3 11.76 2.70 -22.65
CA GLY A 3 13.11 2.58 -23.20
C GLY A 3 13.13 1.35 -24.11
N THR A 4 13.67 1.48 -25.32
CA THR A 4 14.05 0.31 -26.11
C THR A 4 15.36 -0.23 -25.55
N GLU A 5 15.47 -1.54 -25.40
CA GLU A 5 16.69 -2.18 -24.92
C GLU A 5 17.89 -1.85 -25.82
N ARG A 6 19.08 -1.82 -25.22
CA ARG A 6 20.33 -1.58 -25.95
C ARG A 6 20.74 -2.84 -26.71
N GLU A 7 21.46 -2.64 -27.82
CA GLU A 7 21.98 -3.72 -28.66
C GLU A 7 22.79 -4.73 -27.82
N GLY A 8 22.41 -6.01 -27.86
CA GLY A 8 23.03 -7.10 -27.09
C GLY A 8 22.36 -7.44 -25.76
N ILE A 9 21.33 -6.70 -25.34
CA ILE A 9 20.51 -7.00 -24.16
C ILE A 9 19.29 -7.84 -24.59
N PRO A 10 19.03 -9.01 -23.99
CA PRO A 10 17.86 -9.84 -24.32
C PRO A 10 16.53 -9.14 -24.03
N GLU A 11 15.53 -9.42 -24.87
CA GLU A 11 14.15 -8.94 -24.68
C GLU A 11 13.56 -9.40 -23.34
N GLY A 12 13.08 -8.44 -22.55
CA GLY A 12 12.58 -8.63 -21.20
C GLY A 12 13.62 -8.41 -20.10
N SER A 13 14.80 -7.88 -20.41
CA SER A 13 15.83 -7.60 -19.39
C SER A 13 15.52 -6.32 -18.60
N LEU A 14 15.70 -6.37 -17.28
CA LEU A 14 15.54 -5.21 -16.39
C LEU A 14 16.90 -4.60 -16.06
N GLU A 15 17.00 -3.27 -16.12
CA GLU A 15 18.17 -2.52 -15.65
C GLU A 15 18.07 -2.33 -14.12
N LEU A 16 18.98 -2.93 -13.36
CA LEU A 16 19.03 -2.82 -11.90
C LEU A 16 19.91 -1.63 -11.49
N ASP A 17 19.50 -0.87 -10.48
CA ASP A 17 20.32 0.19 -9.90
C ASP A 17 21.55 -0.43 -9.21
N PRO A 18 22.78 -0.12 -9.67
CA PRO A 18 24.00 -0.64 -9.05
C PRO A 18 24.14 -0.28 -7.57
N ALA A 19 23.50 0.81 -7.10
CA ALA A 19 23.54 1.22 -5.70
C ALA A 19 22.66 0.35 -4.79
N GLY A 20 21.70 -0.38 -5.35
CA GLY A 20 20.81 -1.30 -4.62
C GLY A 20 21.30 -2.74 -4.54
N LEU A 21 22.39 -3.08 -5.24
CA LEU A 21 22.90 -4.44 -5.28
C LEU A 21 23.84 -4.73 -4.09
N PRO A 22 23.79 -5.95 -3.50
CA PRO A 22 24.77 -6.36 -2.51
C PRO A 22 26.18 -6.20 -3.07
N CYS A 23 27.10 -5.69 -2.25
CA CYS A 23 28.51 -5.46 -2.63
C CYS A 23 29.29 -6.74 -3.01
N LYS A 24 28.64 -7.91 -2.99
CA LYS A 24 29.13 -9.21 -3.45
C LYS A 24 28.06 -9.97 -4.25
N LEU A 25 27.75 -9.46 -5.43
CA LEU A 25 26.72 -10.02 -6.29
C LEU A 25 27.12 -11.42 -6.81
N GLU A 26 28.38 -11.63 -7.20
CA GLU A 26 28.82 -12.91 -7.78
C GLU A 26 28.90 -14.07 -6.78
N GLU A 27 29.07 -13.79 -5.48
CA GLU A 27 29.03 -14.82 -4.43
C GLU A 27 27.58 -15.25 -4.11
N SER A 28 26.60 -14.36 -4.32
CA SER A 28 25.20 -14.56 -3.92
C SER A 28 24.34 -15.17 -5.03
N PHE A 29 24.66 -14.87 -6.29
CA PHE A 29 23.92 -15.33 -7.46
C PHE A 29 24.90 -15.87 -8.52
N PRO A 30 25.15 -17.18 -8.58
CA PRO A 30 25.98 -17.74 -9.64
C PRO A 30 25.33 -17.46 -11.00
N SER A 31 26.09 -16.84 -11.91
CA SER A 31 25.62 -16.50 -13.25
C SER A 31 25.13 -17.76 -13.99
N VAL A 32 23.90 -17.71 -14.47
CA VAL A 32 23.31 -18.78 -15.30
C VAL A 32 23.42 -18.33 -16.75
N ALA A 33 24.10 -19.11 -17.58
CA ALA A 33 24.10 -18.88 -19.02
C ALA A 33 22.69 -19.17 -19.56
N PRO A 34 22.08 -18.26 -20.34
CA PRO A 34 20.77 -18.53 -20.92
C PRO A 34 20.86 -19.74 -21.87
N GLU A 35 20.08 -20.79 -21.59
CA GLU A 35 19.97 -21.94 -22.48
C GLU A 35 19.23 -21.52 -23.75
N CYS A 36 19.97 -21.39 -24.85
CA CYS A 36 19.38 -21.15 -26.16
C CYS A 36 18.72 -22.44 -26.68
N SER A 37 17.43 -22.63 -26.36
CA SER A 37 16.64 -23.68 -27.01
C SER A 37 16.39 -23.26 -28.45
N SER A 38 17.25 -23.71 -29.37
CA SER A 38 17.08 -23.53 -30.80
C SER A 38 15.87 -24.34 -31.29
N ALA A 39 14.67 -23.77 -31.22
CA ALA A 39 13.52 -24.31 -31.91
C ALA A 39 13.73 -24.11 -33.43
N LYS A 40 13.90 -25.21 -34.17
CA LYS A 40 13.83 -25.21 -35.63
C LYS A 40 12.40 -24.84 -36.05
N THR A 41 12.18 -23.58 -36.42
CA THR A 41 10.96 -23.19 -37.12
C THR A 41 11.14 -23.42 -38.61
N GLN A 42 10.28 -24.27 -39.15
CA GLN A 42 10.18 -24.64 -40.55
C GLN A 42 9.66 -23.45 -41.38
N GLU A 43 10.44 -23.07 -42.38
CA GLU A 43 10.16 -22.06 -43.39
C GLU A 43 8.92 -22.45 -44.21
N CYS A 44 7.93 -21.55 -44.31
CA CYS A 44 6.95 -21.57 -45.40
C CYS A 44 6.91 -20.21 -46.11
N ASP A 45 7.43 -20.25 -47.33
CA ASP A 45 7.55 -19.19 -48.30
C ASP A 45 6.18 -18.98 -48.99
N THR A 46 5.64 -17.75 -49.03
CA THR A 46 4.81 -17.30 -50.16
C THR A 46 4.83 -15.78 -50.28
N ARG A 47 5.12 -15.34 -51.51
CA ARG A 47 5.34 -13.97 -51.97
C ARG A 47 4.00 -13.28 -52.30
N HIS A 48 3.90 -11.96 -52.07
CA HIS A 48 3.80 -10.91 -53.12
C HIS A 48 3.07 -9.62 -52.71
N ALA A 49 3.65 -8.53 -53.22
CA ALA A 49 3.05 -7.28 -53.75
C ALA A 49 2.61 -6.15 -52.80
N GLY A 50 3.40 -5.06 -52.84
CA GLY A 50 2.86 -3.77 -53.28
C GLY A 50 2.89 -2.61 -52.26
N PRO A 51 3.33 -1.39 -52.64
CA PRO A 51 3.76 -0.33 -51.72
C PRO A 51 2.73 0.82 -51.57
N SER A 52 2.83 1.65 -50.53
CA SER A 52 2.42 3.06 -50.65
C SER A 52 2.94 3.97 -49.51
N SER A 53 3.45 5.13 -49.92
CA SER A 53 3.84 6.28 -49.10
C SER A 53 2.64 7.14 -48.67
N ALA A 54 2.69 7.76 -47.49
CA ALA A 54 2.10 9.07 -47.18
C ALA A 54 2.54 9.53 -45.78
N LYS A 55 3.35 10.59 -45.67
CA LYS A 55 2.97 11.99 -45.40
C LYS A 55 2.50 12.28 -43.96
N SER A 56 3.34 13.02 -43.25
CA SER A 56 3.01 13.94 -42.15
C SER A 56 1.91 14.93 -42.56
N PRO A 57 1.08 15.39 -41.60
CA PRO A 57 1.16 16.82 -41.25
C PRO A 57 0.96 17.16 -39.76
N HIS A 58 1.32 18.42 -39.51
CA HIS A 58 1.36 19.24 -38.29
C HIS A 58 0.16 19.28 -37.32
N LYS A 59 0.53 19.39 -36.03
CA LYS A 59 0.16 20.42 -35.01
C LYS A 59 -1.30 20.49 -34.53
N GLY A 60 -1.49 20.15 -33.25
CA GLY A 60 -2.64 20.53 -32.43
C GLY A 60 -2.27 20.52 -30.95
N SER A 61 -2.11 21.71 -30.36
CA SER A 61 -1.94 21.92 -28.93
C SER A 61 -3.27 21.76 -28.22
N VAL A 62 -3.32 20.97 -27.14
CA VAL A 62 -4.38 21.07 -26.14
C VAL A 62 -3.76 20.78 -24.77
N SER A 63 -3.97 21.70 -23.83
CA SER A 63 -3.43 21.64 -22.47
C SER A 63 -3.93 20.40 -21.73
N ALA A 64 -3.01 19.56 -21.28
CA ALA A 64 -3.31 18.53 -20.30
C ALA A 64 -3.23 19.16 -18.91
N ARG A 65 -4.38 19.12 -18.22
CA ARG A 65 -4.60 19.47 -16.82
C ARG A 65 -3.69 18.58 -15.97
N GLU A 66 -2.72 19.21 -15.31
CA GLU A 66 -1.76 18.56 -14.41
C GLU A 66 -2.53 17.93 -13.24
N ARG A 67 -2.62 16.60 -13.22
CA ARG A 67 -2.99 15.86 -12.01
C ARG A 67 -1.76 15.90 -11.13
N GLN A 68 -1.84 16.66 -10.04
CA GLN A 68 -0.83 16.64 -8.99
C GLN A 68 -1.01 15.32 -8.23
N ASP A 69 -0.33 14.26 -8.67
CA ASP A 69 -0.15 13.06 -7.86
C ASP A 69 0.77 13.45 -6.69
N THR A 70 0.20 13.54 -5.50
CA THR A 70 0.96 13.81 -4.27
C THR A 70 1.35 12.49 -3.61
N THR A 71 2.64 12.19 -3.64
CA THR A 71 3.24 11.00 -3.04
C THR A 71 3.46 11.23 -1.54
N CYS A 72 2.76 10.52 -0.67
CA CYS A 72 3.08 10.43 0.76
C CYS A 72 3.73 9.08 1.06
N MET A 73 4.40 8.88 2.19
CA MET A 73 5.00 7.58 2.53
C MET A 73 4.40 7.05 3.84
N ASN A 74 4.13 5.75 3.90
CA ASN A 74 3.90 5.09 5.17
C ASN A 74 5.24 5.04 5.91
N ALA A 75 5.37 5.86 6.95
CA ALA A 75 6.42 5.70 7.92
C ALA A 75 5.92 4.82 9.06
N GLU A 76 6.80 4.01 9.65
CA GLU A 76 6.51 3.34 10.94
C GLU A 76 6.13 4.38 12.03
N THR A 77 6.36 5.67 11.78
CA THR A 77 6.08 6.81 12.66
C THR A 77 5.74 8.09 11.85
N VAL A 78 4.60 8.16 11.14
CA VAL A 78 4.03 9.47 10.78
C VAL A 78 3.08 9.93 11.90
N ALA A 79 3.48 10.97 12.62
CA ALA A 79 2.60 11.65 13.57
C ALA A 79 1.67 12.61 12.81
N LYS A 80 0.36 12.40 12.96
CA LYS A 80 -0.65 13.38 12.55
C LYS A 80 -0.65 14.55 13.55
N THR A 81 -0.87 15.77 13.08
CA THR A 81 -0.93 16.95 13.96
C THR A 81 -2.36 17.15 14.47
N PRO A 82 -2.59 17.48 15.76
CA PRO A 82 -3.94 17.66 16.28
C PRO A 82 -4.65 18.83 15.60
N MET A 83 -5.90 18.60 15.17
CA MET A 83 -6.81 19.67 14.76
C MET A 83 -7.50 20.22 16.01
N GLU A 84 -7.35 21.52 16.29
CA GLU A 84 -8.26 22.18 17.24
C GLU A 84 -9.64 22.33 16.58
N GLU A 85 -10.64 21.67 17.15
CA GLU A 85 -12.03 21.91 16.79
C GLU A 85 -12.48 23.25 17.39
N THR A 86 -12.83 24.20 16.52
CA THR A 86 -13.45 25.45 16.97
C THR A 86 -14.91 25.17 17.32
N SER A 87 -15.15 24.91 18.62
CA SER A 87 -16.49 24.79 19.21
C SER A 87 -17.28 26.09 19.03
N GLY A 88 -18.17 26.12 18.04
CA GLY A 88 -19.20 27.15 17.92
C GLY A 88 -20.27 26.98 18.99
N HIS A 89 -20.14 27.70 20.11
CA HIS A 89 -21.22 27.83 21.09
C HIS A 89 -22.47 28.45 20.42
N LYS A 90 -23.54 27.67 20.30
CA LYS A 90 -24.90 28.22 20.19
C LYS A 90 -25.71 27.78 21.40
N THR A 91 -26.16 28.78 22.15
CA THR A 91 -27.01 28.65 23.32
C THR A 91 -28.47 28.40 22.93
N GLY A 92 -29.07 27.41 23.59
CA GLY A 92 -30.49 27.39 23.97
C GLY A 92 -31.44 26.58 23.10
N THR A 93 -31.90 25.42 23.61
CA THR A 93 -33.22 25.23 24.26
C THR A 93 -33.43 23.74 24.55
N ALA A 94 -33.90 23.41 25.75
CA ALA A 94 -34.09 22.04 26.22
C ALA A 94 -35.15 21.26 25.41
N GLY A 95 -34.83 20.02 25.04
CA GLY A 95 -35.79 19.05 24.52
C GLY A 95 -35.15 17.73 24.10
N SER A 96 -35.44 16.67 24.87
CA SER A 96 -35.45 15.24 24.49
C SER A 96 -34.16 14.58 23.98
N THR A 97 -33.65 13.65 24.79
CA THR A 97 -32.58 12.68 24.55
C THR A 97 -32.80 11.81 23.31
N GLY A 98 -31.80 11.83 22.44
CA GLY A 98 -31.59 10.94 21.31
C GLY A 98 -30.37 11.46 20.57
N ALA A 99 -29.18 11.32 21.15
CA ALA A 99 -27.96 11.47 20.37
C ALA A 99 -27.91 10.24 19.46
N ASP A 100 -27.88 10.47 18.15
CA ASP A 100 -27.80 9.39 17.18
C ASP A 100 -26.52 8.57 17.45
N GLU A 101 -26.59 7.24 17.34
CA GLU A 101 -25.46 6.34 17.68
C GLU A 101 -24.19 6.69 16.89
N ASP A 102 -24.36 7.21 15.66
CA ASP A 102 -23.28 7.69 14.79
C ASP A 102 -22.51 8.89 15.37
N ASP A 103 -23.18 9.79 16.10
CA ASP A 103 -22.53 10.96 16.72
C ASP A 103 -21.63 10.54 17.90
N ILE A 104 -22.02 9.48 18.62
CA ILE A 104 -21.27 8.96 19.77
C ILE A 104 -19.99 8.24 19.29
N CYS A 105 -20.10 7.38 18.27
CA CYS A 105 -18.96 6.65 17.72
C CYS A 105 -17.90 7.60 17.13
N ASN A 106 -18.32 8.68 16.46
CA ASN A 106 -17.41 9.68 15.90
C ASN A 106 -16.66 10.46 17.01
N ALA A 107 -17.33 10.78 18.12
CA ALA A 107 -16.70 11.45 19.25
C ALA A 107 -15.64 10.56 19.92
N GLU A 108 -15.96 9.28 20.16
CA GLU A 108 -15.01 8.32 20.73
C GLU A 108 -13.80 8.13 19.81
N TYR A 109 -14.01 7.99 18.50
CA TYR A 109 -12.92 7.90 17.51
C TYR A 109 -11.96 9.10 17.61
N GLY A 110 -12.50 10.32 17.65
CA GLY A 110 -11.72 11.55 17.72
C GLY A 110 -10.90 11.67 19.02
N GLU A 111 -11.42 11.19 20.15
CA GLU A 111 -10.68 11.14 21.42
C GLU A 111 -9.52 10.14 21.37
N GLN A 112 -9.77 8.94 20.81
CA GLN A 112 -8.71 7.93 20.64
C GLN A 112 -7.59 8.44 19.74
N GLU A 113 -7.97 9.11 18.65
CA GLU A 113 -7.02 9.71 17.73
C GLU A 113 -6.12 10.73 18.45
N LYS A 114 -6.71 11.71 19.15
CA LYS A 114 -5.97 12.73 19.92
C LYS A 114 -5.00 12.10 20.92
N ARG A 115 -5.42 11.02 21.59
CA ARG A 115 -4.57 10.29 22.54
C ARG A 115 -3.37 9.64 21.86
N LEU A 116 -3.56 8.95 20.72
CA LEU A 116 -2.47 8.33 19.97
C LEU A 116 -1.45 9.37 19.49
N LEU A 117 -1.91 10.55 19.07
CA LEU A 117 -1.02 11.64 18.68
C LEU A 117 -0.18 12.15 19.86
N GLN A 118 -0.79 12.28 21.03
CA GLN A 118 -0.08 12.70 22.23
C GLN A 118 0.94 11.66 22.70
N GLU A 119 0.69 10.38 22.42
CA GLU A 119 1.62 9.27 22.65
C GLU A 119 2.63 9.07 21.51
N GLU A 120 2.66 9.96 20.51
CA GLU A 120 3.53 9.87 19.31
C GLU A 120 3.38 8.56 18.54
N ARG A 121 2.17 7.97 18.55
CA ARG A 121 1.86 6.73 17.83
C ARG A 121 1.42 7.03 16.40
N PRO A 122 1.90 6.23 15.42
CA PRO A 122 1.51 6.39 14.03
C PRO A 122 0.02 6.12 13.85
N ILE A 123 -0.60 6.93 13.01
CA ILE A 123 -1.95 6.69 12.49
C ILE A 123 -1.80 6.54 10.98
N ALA A 124 -2.16 5.38 10.45
CA ALA A 124 -1.87 5.03 9.05
C ALA A 124 -2.99 5.40 8.08
N CYS A 125 -4.20 5.66 8.56
CA CYS A 125 -5.32 6.04 7.71
C CYS A 125 -6.22 7.09 8.37
N GLY A 126 -6.93 7.85 7.53
CA GLY A 126 -7.78 8.96 7.91
C GLY A 126 -7.39 10.27 7.21
N ALA A 127 -7.93 11.37 7.72
CA ALA A 127 -7.59 12.71 7.24
C ALA A 127 -6.32 13.22 7.91
N PHE A 128 -5.42 13.84 7.15
CA PHE A 128 -4.15 14.39 7.59
C PHE A 128 -4.07 15.83 7.10
N LYS A 129 -3.57 16.73 7.95
CA LYS A 129 -3.28 18.10 7.56
C LYS A 129 -1.78 18.31 7.54
N VAL A 130 -1.26 18.87 6.46
CA VAL A 130 0.14 19.30 6.42
C VAL A 130 0.30 20.46 7.39
N SER A 131 1.21 20.31 8.34
CA SER A 131 1.49 21.35 9.32
C SER A 131 2.21 22.53 8.66
N ASP A 132 1.74 23.75 8.93
CA ASP A 132 2.40 25.01 8.55
C ASP A 132 3.71 25.26 9.32
N LEU A 133 4.14 24.31 10.15
CA LEU A 133 5.33 24.45 10.97
C LEU A 133 6.55 24.61 10.06
N ASN A 134 7.24 25.74 10.24
CA ASN A 134 8.51 26.07 9.59
C ASN A 134 9.66 25.13 10.00
N ASP A 135 9.38 24.15 10.87
CA ASP A 135 10.27 23.04 11.21
C ASP A 135 10.11 21.96 10.15
N MET A 136 10.89 22.09 9.09
CA MET A 136 11.11 20.99 8.16
C MET A 136 11.69 19.81 8.97
N MET A 137 10.92 18.73 9.11
CA MET A 137 11.40 17.54 9.78
C MET A 137 12.59 16.98 9.00
N THR A 138 13.77 16.99 9.62
CA THR A 138 14.98 16.45 9.01
C THR A 138 15.16 15.02 9.50
N TYR A 139 15.14 14.09 8.56
CA TYR A 139 15.43 12.68 8.82
C TYR A 139 16.89 12.41 8.44
N SER A 140 17.63 11.79 9.35
CA SER A 140 19.03 11.41 9.12
C SER A 140 19.19 10.01 8.51
N SER A 141 18.10 9.24 8.41
CA SER A 141 18.05 7.95 7.72
C SER A 141 16.71 7.73 7.02
N THR A 142 16.69 6.73 6.15
CA THR A 142 15.49 6.27 5.46
C THR A 142 14.75 5.17 6.22
N ASP A 143 15.24 4.75 7.40
CA ASP A 143 14.70 3.61 8.15
C ASP A 143 13.25 3.84 8.58
N ALA A 144 12.84 5.11 8.73
CA ALA A 144 11.48 5.47 9.06
C ALA A 144 10.53 5.28 7.87
N PHE A 145 11.01 5.19 6.63
CA PHE A 145 10.17 5.19 5.43
C PHE A 145 10.17 3.81 4.77
N SER A 146 8.98 3.29 4.45
CA SER A 146 8.85 2.03 3.72
C SER A 146 8.59 2.28 2.23
N HIS A 147 7.41 2.82 1.92
CA HIS A 147 6.97 2.99 0.54
C HIS A 147 5.98 4.17 0.42
N PRO A 148 5.81 4.69 -0.81
CA PRO A 148 4.74 5.62 -1.10
C PRO A 148 3.34 5.05 -0.88
N VAL A 149 2.45 5.84 -0.32
CA VAL A 149 1.01 5.57 -0.25
C VAL A 149 0.20 6.61 -1.01
N GLU A 150 -0.99 6.20 -1.43
CA GLU A 150 -1.92 7.05 -2.16
C GLU A 150 -2.65 7.98 -1.18
N ALA A 151 -2.33 9.28 -1.25
CA ALA A 151 -3.09 10.33 -0.58
C ALA A 151 -4.01 11.05 -1.57
N ARG A 152 -5.23 11.32 -1.14
CA ARG A 152 -6.22 12.09 -1.90
C ARG A 152 -6.42 13.45 -1.28
N THR A 153 -6.51 14.49 -2.10
CA THR A 153 -6.84 15.82 -1.56
C THR A 153 -8.32 15.85 -1.16
N THR A 154 -8.62 16.44 0.00
CA THR A 154 -10.01 16.61 0.47
C THR A 154 -10.71 17.82 -0.16
N GLY A 155 -10.00 18.57 -1.00
CA GLY A 155 -10.46 19.84 -1.58
C GLY A 155 -10.32 21.05 -0.66
N LYS A 156 -9.95 20.84 0.61
CA LYS A 156 -9.51 21.88 1.53
C LYS A 156 -7.99 22.06 1.43
N ASN A 157 -7.50 23.26 1.77
CA ASN A 157 -6.08 23.56 1.65
C ASN A 157 -5.27 22.64 2.55
N GLU A 158 -4.25 21.99 1.97
CA GLU A 158 -3.25 21.19 2.70
C GLU A 158 -3.82 20.02 3.53
N GLU A 159 -5.04 19.57 3.21
CA GLU A 159 -5.70 18.45 3.86
C GLU A 159 -5.81 17.27 2.88
N TYR A 160 -5.24 16.15 3.29
CA TYR A 160 -5.13 14.92 2.54
C TYR A 160 -5.82 13.77 3.27
N GLU A 161 -6.30 12.78 2.55
CA GLU A 161 -6.91 11.60 3.10
C GLU A 161 -6.16 10.37 2.59
N ILE A 162 -5.76 9.50 3.51
CA ILE A 162 -5.17 8.19 3.20
C ILE A 162 -6.18 7.14 3.64
N ILE A 163 -6.78 6.45 2.68
CA ILE A 163 -7.76 5.39 2.91
C ILE A 163 -7.26 4.13 2.18
N PRO A 164 -7.35 2.94 2.81
CA PRO A 164 -7.03 1.68 2.16
C PRO A 164 -7.80 1.53 0.84
N ASN A 165 -7.15 1.12 -0.23
CA ASN A 165 -7.75 0.94 -1.56
C ASN A 165 -7.89 -0.53 -1.95
N LEU A 166 -8.81 -0.81 -2.86
CA LEU A 166 -9.03 -2.14 -3.43
C LEU A 166 -7.73 -2.77 -3.95
N GLY A 167 -7.47 -4.01 -3.55
CA GLY A 167 -6.30 -4.80 -3.90
C GLY A 167 -5.06 -4.50 -3.05
N GLU A 168 -5.08 -3.48 -2.19
CA GLU A 168 -3.97 -3.22 -1.27
C GLU A 168 -3.93 -4.26 -0.16
N ILE A 169 -2.72 -4.54 0.30
CA ILE A 169 -2.47 -5.44 1.42
C ILE A 169 -2.14 -4.60 2.64
N TRP A 170 -2.74 -4.92 3.78
CA TRP A 170 -2.57 -4.20 5.02
C TRP A 170 -2.32 -5.16 6.18
N ALA A 171 -1.43 -4.75 7.09
CA ALA A 171 -1.43 -5.29 8.44
C ALA A 171 -2.48 -4.58 9.28
N VAL A 172 -3.32 -5.34 9.96
CA VAL A 172 -4.32 -4.81 10.89
C VAL A 172 -4.09 -5.38 12.28
N TYR A 173 -4.31 -4.57 13.30
CA TYR A 173 -4.18 -4.99 14.70
C TYR A 173 -5.23 -6.06 15.03
N LYS A 174 -4.77 -7.23 15.45
CA LYS A 174 -5.62 -8.35 15.86
C LYS A 174 -6.25 -8.04 17.22
N ASN A 175 -7.55 -8.30 17.35
CA ASN A 175 -8.33 -8.03 18.57
C ASN A 175 -8.27 -6.56 19.05
N TRP A 176 -8.02 -5.62 18.13
CA TRP A 176 -8.05 -4.21 18.43
C TRP A 176 -9.39 -3.79 19.04
N SER A 177 -9.34 -2.92 20.04
CA SER A 177 -10.52 -2.29 20.61
C SER A 177 -10.23 -0.84 20.97
N THR A 178 -11.29 -0.03 21.06
CA THR A 178 -11.20 1.27 21.70
C THR A 178 -10.71 1.09 23.14
N GLY A 179 -9.78 1.94 23.58
CA GLY A 179 -9.17 1.87 24.90
C GLY A 179 -7.84 1.10 25.00
N TRP A 180 -7.34 0.48 23.92
CA TRP A 180 -5.97 -0.07 23.89
C TRP A 180 -4.95 0.93 24.43
N THR A 181 -4.10 0.49 25.34
CA THR A 181 -3.04 1.29 25.95
C THR A 181 -1.75 1.18 25.16
N ALA A 182 -0.76 2.00 25.50
CA ALA A 182 0.58 1.89 24.93
C ALA A 182 1.16 0.46 25.02
N GLN A 183 0.91 -0.25 26.12
CA GLN A 183 1.38 -1.61 26.31
C GLN A 183 0.67 -2.63 25.40
N ASP A 184 -0.60 -2.41 25.08
CA ASP A 184 -1.36 -3.28 24.18
C ASP A 184 -0.82 -3.20 22.76
N TYR A 185 -0.50 -1.98 22.30
CA TYR A 185 0.15 -1.79 21.00
C TYR A 185 1.58 -2.37 20.96
N GLU A 186 2.34 -2.34 22.04
CA GLU A 186 3.68 -2.97 22.09
C GLU A 186 3.63 -4.49 21.98
N LYS A 187 2.54 -5.11 22.46
CA LYS A 187 2.34 -6.57 22.48
C LYS A 187 1.32 -7.02 21.45
N CYS A 188 0.93 -6.14 20.53
CA CYS A 188 -0.10 -6.45 19.57
C CYS A 188 0.35 -7.57 18.63
N GLU A 189 -0.63 -8.33 18.16
CA GLU A 189 -0.47 -9.27 17.05
C GLU A 189 -1.13 -8.66 15.82
N TYR A 190 -0.70 -9.10 14.64
CA TYR A 190 -1.28 -8.64 13.39
C TYR A 190 -2.11 -9.73 12.70
N GLU A 191 -3.06 -9.28 11.89
CA GLU A 191 -3.66 -10.07 10.81
C GLU A 191 -3.29 -9.39 9.48
N LEU A 192 -2.97 -10.17 8.47
CA LEU A 192 -2.72 -9.64 7.12
C LEU A 192 -4.00 -9.76 6.30
N VAL A 193 -4.36 -8.67 5.63
CA VAL A 193 -5.62 -8.59 4.88
C VAL A 193 -5.46 -7.95 3.52
N GLU A 194 -6.25 -8.40 2.56
CA GLU A 194 -6.46 -7.75 1.27
C GLU A 194 -7.75 -6.93 1.33
N ILE A 195 -7.70 -5.67 0.89
CA ILE A 195 -8.88 -4.84 0.71
C ILE A 195 -9.61 -5.30 -0.55
N PHE A 196 -10.89 -5.64 -0.47
CA PHE A 196 -11.63 -6.12 -1.65
C PHE A 196 -12.99 -5.42 -1.87
N GLY A 197 -13.41 -4.56 -0.95
CA GLY A 197 -14.65 -3.80 -1.08
C GLY A 197 -14.68 -2.56 -0.19
N HIS A 198 -15.52 -1.60 -0.59
CA HIS A 198 -15.90 -0.47 0.26
C HIS A 198 -17.41 -0.35 0.28
N THR A 199 -17.93 -0.04 1.45
CA THR A 199 -19.30 0.44 1.63
C THR A 199 -19.26 1.94 1.97
N GLU A 200 -20.42 2.54 2.20
CA GLU A 200 -20.50 3.93 2.64
C GLU A 200 -19.82 4.17 4.00
N SER A 201 -19.88 3.18 4.91
CA SER A 201 -19.43 3.31 6.31
C SER A 201 -18.35 2.30 6.72
N SER A 202 -17.87 1.47 5.81
CA SER A 202 -16.89 0.43 6.13
C SER A 202 -16.01 0.02 4.94
N THR A 203 -14.93 -0.67 5.26
CA THR A 203 -14.06 -1.38 4.31
C THR A 203 -14.19 -2.88 4.51
N GLU A 204 -14.35 -3.61 3.42
CA GLU A 204 -14.42 -5.06 3.41
C GLU A 204 -13.04 -5.64 3.10
N VAL A 205 -12.60 -6.58 3.93
CA VAL A 205 -11.26 -7.15 3.88
C VAL A 205 -11.29 -8.68 3.90
N LYS A 206 -10.35 -9.32 3.20
CA LYS A 206 -10.15 -10.77 3.22
C LYS A 206 -8.87 -11.11 3.96
N LEU A 207 -8.95 -12.04 4.90
CA LEU A 207 -7.76 -12.56 5.58
C LEU A 207 -6.81 -13.25 4.59
N LEU A 208 -5.52 -12.97 4.71
CA LEU A 208 -4.45 -13.67 4.02
C LEU A 208 -3.89 -14.81 4.89
N ARG A 209 -3.50 -15.90 4.24
CA ARG A 209 -2.79 -17.02 4.86
C ARG A 209 -1.44 -17.21 4.20
N LYS A 210 -0.40 -17.36 5.00
CA LYS A 210 0.94 -17.71 4.53
C LYS A 210 0.92 -19.10 3.88
N LEU A 211 1.58 -19.23 2.74
CA LEU A 211 1.81 -20.53 2.10
C LEU A 211 3.00 -21.25 2.73
N ASP A 212 2.79 -22.50 3.11
CA ASP A 212 3.84 -23.35 3.68
C ASP A 212 5.00 -23.53 2.70
N GLY A 213 6.22 -23.49 3.22
CA GLY A 213 7.45 -23.61 2.43
C GLY A 213 7.93 -22.32 1.76
N TYR A 214 7.20 -21.21 1.91
CA TYR A 214 7.59 -19.89 1.43
C TYR A 214 7.81 -18.92 2.59
N ASN A 215 8.72 -17.95 2.42
CA ASN A 215 9.02 -17.00 3.49
C ASN A 215 7.95 -15.92 3.60
N VAL A 216 7.55 -15.33 2.46
CA VAL A 216 6.69 -14.15 2.37
C VAL A 216 5.59 -14.28 1.31
N VAL A 217 5.21 -15.50 0.94
CA VAL A 217 4.14 -15.75 -0.04
C VAL A 217 2.85 -16.08 0.69
N PHE A 218 1.78 -15.38 0.33
CA PHE A 218 0.47 -15.46 0.96
C PHE A 218 -0.64 -15.66 -0.07
N MET A 219 -1.79 -16.17 0.38
CA MET A 219 -3.00 -16.33 -0.43
C MET A 219 -4.21 -15.77 0.31
N PRO A 220 -5.13 -15.08 -0.37
CA PRO A 220 -6.43 -14.76 0.20
C PRO A 220 -7.17 -16.05 0.59
N CYS A 221 -7.68 -16.07 1.82
CA CYS A 221 -8.49 -17.19 2.30
C CYS A 221 -9.80 -17.27 1.50
N LYS A 222 -10.16 -18.48 1.05
CA LYS A 222 -11.41 -18.74 0.33
C LYS A 222 -12.56 -18.98 1.31
N GLY A 223 -13.77 -18.55 0.94
CA GLY A 223 -14.99 -18.71 1.73
C GLY A 223 -15.54 -17.37 2.23
N GLU A 224 -16.82 -17.32 2.60
CA GLU A 224 -17.43 -16.11 3.16
C GLU A 224 -16.93 -15.82 4.59
N GLU A 225 -16.54 -16.85 5.33
CA GLU A 225 -16.02 -16.75 6.70
C GLU A 225 -14.67 -16.02 6.83
N SER A 226 -13.93 -15.87 5.73
CA SER A 226 -12.66 -15.12 5.71
C SER A 226 -12.84 -13.64 5.45
N VAL A 227 -14.07 -13.21 5.12
CA VAL A 227 -14.43 -11.83 4.92
C VAL A 227 -14.71 -11.17 6.27
N LYS A 228 -14.06 -10.04 6.51
CA LYS A 228 -14.33 -9.17 7.65
C LYS A 228 -14.71 -7.79 7.16
N THR A 229 -15.41 -7.06 8.01
CA THR A 229 -15.74 -5.66 7.80
C THR A 229 -15.05 -4.83 8.87
N ILE A 230 -14.35 -3.78 8.47
CA ILE A 230 -13.75 -2.78 9.35
C ILE A 230 -14.51 -1.48 9.12
N ARG A 231 -15.23 -1.01 10.14
CA ARG A 231 -15.99 0.24 10.03
C ARG A 231 -15.06 1.46 10.04
N LYS A 232 -15.55 2.60 9.56
CA LYS A 232 -14.77 3.86 9.53
C LYS A 232 -14.35 4.35 10.91
N ASP A 233 -15.18 4.14 11.93
CA ASP A 233 -14.87 4.38 13.35
C ASP A 233 -13.88 3.35 13.94
N GLU A 234 -13.45 2.35 13.16
CA GLU A 234 -12.41 1.38 13.53
C GLU A 234 -11.15 1.54 12.68
N TYR A 235 -10.99 2.61 11.91
CA TYR A 235 -9.84 2.79 11.01
C TYR A 235 -8.49 2.85 11.74
N LEU A 236 -8.47 3.19 13.03
CA LEU A 236 -7.28 3.05 13.90
C LEU A 236 -6.76 1.60 14.02
N LYS A 237 -7.53 0.61 13.55
CA LYS A 237 -7.13 -0.79 13.45
C LYS A 237 -6.13 -1.06 12.33
N PHE A 238 -6.08 -0.21 11.28
CA PHE A 238 -5.08 -0.31 10.23
C PHE A 238 -3.72 0.15 10.75
N SER A 239 -2.72 -0.73 10.69
CA SER A 239 -1.37 -0.43 11.17
C SER A 239 -0.50 0.14 10.08
N HIS A 240 -0.35 -0.56 8.95
CA HIS A 240 0.44 -0.11 7.81
C HIS A 240 0.06 -0.92 6.56
N GLN A 241 0.25 -0.31 5.40
CA GLN A 241 0.18 -1.00 4.11
C GLN A 241 1.43 -1.87 3.92
N ILE A 242 1.28 -2.98 3.21
CA ILE A 242 2.35 -3.90 2.86
C ILE A 242 2.42 -3.95 1.33
N PRO A 243 3.51 -3.50 0.70
CA PRO A 243 3.71 -3.65 -0.73
C PRO A 243 3.70 -5.13 -1.12
N CYS A 244 3.14 -5.44 -2.29
CA CYS A 244 3.07 -6.81 -2.78
C CYS A 244 3.26 -6.91 -4.29
N PHE A 245 3.71 -8.08 -4.72
CA PHE A 245 3.71 -8.51 -6.10
C PHE A 245 2.72 -9.66 -6.30
N HIS A 246 1.88 -9.56 -7.32
CA HIS A 246 0.93 -10.61 -7.68
C HIS A 246 1.61 -11.68 -8.52
N LEU A 247 1.68 -12.90 -8.00
CA LEU A 247 2.27 -14.02 -8.71
C LEU A 247 1.31 -14.54 -9.79
N THR A 248 1.77 -14.41 -11.04
CA THR A 248 1.09 -14.87 -12.26
C THR A 248 1.63 -16.22 -12.70
N ASP A 249 1.01 -16.82 -13.72
CA ASP A 249 1.21 -18.21 -14.16
C ASP A 249 2.59 -18.54 -14.79
N GLU A 250 3.60 -17.67 -14.65
CA GLU A 250 4.87 -17.77 -15.40
C GLU A 250 5.68 -19.04 -15.08
N ASN A 251 5.52 -19.63 -13.88
CA ASN A 251 6.29 -20.81 -13.43
C ASN A 251 5.42 -22.03 -13.04
N GLY A 252 4.26 -22.18 -13.68
CA GLY A 252 3.31 -23.26 -13.41
C GLY A 252 2.26 -22.85 -12.39
N CYS A 253 1.01 -23.23 -12.64
CA CYS A 253 -0.21 -22.73 -12.00
C CYS A 253 -0.32 -22.84 -10.46
N LYS A 254 0.72 -23.33 -9.76
CA LYS A 254 0.72 -23.62 -8.32
C LYS A 254 0.64 -22.37 -7.45
N LEU A 255 1.16 -21.23 -7.94
CA LEU A 255 1.18 -19.95 -7.22
C LEU A 255 0.22 -18.91 -7.80
N ARG A 256 -0.67 -19.32 -8.70
CA ARG A 256 -1.62 -18.41 -9.33
C ARG A 256 -2.54 -17.78 -8.27
N GLY A 257 -2.53 -16.45 -8.22
CA GLY A 257 -3.31 -15.68 -7.24
C GLY A 257 -2.65 -15.58 -5.87
N ALA A 258 -1.39 -16.01 -5.76
CA ALA A 258 -0.56 -15.76 -4.59
C ALA A 258 0.03 -14.36 -4.63
N LEU A 259 0.36 -13.86 -3.45
CA LEU A 259 0.92 -12.54 -3.22
C LEU A 259 2.28 -12.74 -2.58
N GLU A 260 3.33 -12.24 -3.21
CA GLU A 260 4.63 -12.08 -2.58
C GLU A 260 4.66 -10.71 -1.89
N LEU A 261 4.75 -10.70 -0.57
CA LEU A 261 4.75 -9.48 0.23
C LEU A 261 6.18 -8.98 0.46
N ASP A 262 6.36 -7.66 0.59
CA ASP A 262 7.66 -7.08 0.96
C ASP A 262 8.12 -7.61 2.34
N PRO A 263 9.23 -8.36 2.41
CA PRO A 263 9.72 -8.94 3.66
C PRO A 263 10.00 -7.92 4.77
N PHE A 264 10.31 -6.66 4.43
CA PHE A 264 10.60 -5.63 5.41
C PHE A 264 9.33 -5.01 6.01
N SER A 265 8.19 -5.17 5.35
CA SER A 265 6.89 -4.70 5.83
C SER A 265 6.05 -5.82 6.45
N VAL A 266 6.47 -7.08 6.37
CA VAL A 266 5.74 -8.20 6.98
C VAL A 266 6.07 -8.30 8.48
N PRO A 267 5.05 -8.35 9.37
CA PRO A 267 5.29 -8.53 10.80
C PRO A 267 6.09 -9.80 11.10
N LYS A 268 7.04 -9.69 12.04
CA LYS A 268 8.08 -10.71 12.28
C LYS A 268 7.52 -12.06 12.67
N GLU A 269 6.33 -12.11 13.27
CA GLU A 269 5.65 -13.37 13.61
C GLU A 269 5.28 -14.22 12.39
N PHE A 270 5.18 -13.61 11.20
CA PHE A 270 4.93 -14.34 9.96
C PHE A 270 6.21 -14.80 9.27
N LEU A 271 7.38 -14.36 9.73
CA LEU A 271 8.67 -14.73 9.13
C LEU A 271 9.22 -16.00 9.81
N PRO A 272 9.97 -16.84 9.07
CA PRO A 272 10.61 -18.00 9.68
C PRO A 272 11.59 -17.55 10.78
N THR A 273 11.55 -18.21 11.94
CA THR A 273 12.59 -18.03 12.95
C THR A 273 13.87 -18.65 12.40
N SER A 274 14.92 -17.85 12.17
CA SER A 274 16.25 -18.37 11.87
C SER A 274 16.68 -19.30 13.01
N SER A 275 16.61 -20.61 12.78
CA SER A 275 17.20 -21.59 13.68
C SER A 275 18.72 -21.35 13.70
N LYS A 276 19.23 -20.92 14.85
CA LYS A 276 20.68 -20.82 15.14
C LYS A 276 21.34 -22.20 15.12
#